data_AF-A0A2T4BC51-F1
#
_entry.id   AF-A0A2T4BC51-F1
#
_cell.length_a   1.000
_cell.length_b   1.000
_cell.length_c   1.000
_cell.angle_alpha   90.00
_cell.angle_beta   90.00
_cell.angle_gamma   90.00
#
_symmetry.space_group_name_H-M   'P 1'
#
loop_
_entity.id
_entity.type
_entity.pdbx_description
1 polymer ?
#
loop_
_entity_poly.entity_id
_entity_poly.type
_entity_poly.pdbx_seq_one_letter_code
_entity_poly.pdbx_strand_id
1 'polypeptide(L)'
;MKPLSYIAVLVAASGADARVTNLPTNNVVCGNIRAFTPTDVANAGNAALAHRNNPIGARKYPHRYHFNRPDCGSQLWGFPLSWTVPYTGGDPMLSRAIFTFVQDGNELVARYCGTYAHRTRPDDNNFYQCT
;
A
#
# COMPACT_ATOMS: atom_id res chain seq x y z
N MET A 1 -35.02 -2.20 -36.36
CA MET A 1 -34.06 -1.43 -35.54
C MET A 1 -33.92 -2.14 -34.20
N LYS A 2 -32.74 -2.69 -33.87
CA LYS A 2 -32.49 -3.41 -32.60
C LYS A 2 -31.88 -2.44 -31.59
N PRO A 3 -32.39 -2.31 -30.36
CA PRO A 3 -31.63 -1.66 -29.31
C PRO A 3 -30.60 -2.66 -28.75
N LEU A 4 -29.33 -2.30 -28.84
CA LEU A 4 -28.25 -2.93 -28.08
C LEU A 4 -28.41 -2.52 -26.62
N SER A 5 -28.97 -3.42 -25.81
CA SER A 5 -29.12 -3.24 -24.38
C SER A 5 -27.77 -3.49 -23.72
N TYR A 6 -27.06 -2.43 -23.33
CA TYR A 6 -25.84 -2.51 -22.54
C TYR A 6 -26.20 -2.82 -21.08
N ILE A 7 -26.02 -4.07 -20.66
CA ILE A 7 -26.08 -4.44 -19.25
C ILE A 7 -24.76 -3.97 -18.62
N ALA A 8 -24.80 -2.83 -17.94
CA ALA A 8 -23.73 -2.41 -17.04
C ALA A 8 -23.76 -3.32 -15.81
N VAL A 9 -22.88 -4.32 -15.77
CA VAL A 9 -22.64 -5.11 -14.56
C VAL A 9 -21.86 -4.22 -13.59
N LEU A 10 -22.58 -3.56 -12.67
CA LEU A 10 -22.00 -3.00 -11.46
C LEU A 10 -21.50 -4.16 -10.60
N VAL A 11 -20.22 -4.51 -10.77
CA VAL A 11 -19.53 -5.33 -9.77
C VAL A 11 -19.42 -4.46 -8.52
N ALA A 12 -20.35 -4.65 -7.59
CA ALA A 12 -20.15 -4.22 -6.21
C ALA A 12 -18.92 -4.98 -5.71
N ALA A 13 -17.77 -4.30 -5.66
CA ALA A 13 -16.64 -4.77 -4.88
C ALA A 13 -17.15 -4.88 -3.45
N SER A 14 -17.50 -6.09 -3.03
CA SER A 14 -17.75 -6.40 -1.63
C SER A 14 -16.54 -5.89 -0.87
N GLY A 15 -16.73 -4.81 -0.11
CA GLY A 15 -15.72 -4.26 0.77
C GLY A 15 -15.35 -5.36 1.75
N ALA A 16 -14.30 -6.10 1.44
CA ALA A 16 -13.51 -6.69 2.49
C ALA A 16 -13.04 -5.50 3.31
N ASP A 17 -13.48 -5.41 4.56
CA ASP A 17 -12.90 -4.54 5.57
C ASP A 17 -11.43 -4.93 5.70
N ALA A 18 -10.62 -4.41 4.78
CA ALA A 18 -9.20 -4.65 4.80
C ALA A 18 -8.71 -4.07 6.13
N ARG A 19 -8.16 -4.94 6.95
CA ARG A 19 -7.74 -4.65 8.30
C ARG A 19 -6.23 -4.50 8.28
N VAL A 20 -5.75 -3.28 8.53
CA VAL A 20 -4.32 -3.02 8.72
C VAL A 20 -4.00 -3.13 10.21
N THR A 21 -2.98 -3.90 10.54
CA THR A 21 -2.51 -4.09 11.92
C THR A 21 -1.12 -3.47 12.10
N ASN A 22 -0.73 -3.27 13.37
CA ASN A 22 0.56 -2.67 13.74
C ASN A 22 0.78 -1.26 13.15
N LEU A 23 -0.29 -0.46 13.01
CA LEU A 23 -0.20 0.91 12.53
C LEU A 23 0.75 1.76 13.41
N PRO A 24 1.45 2.75 12.84
CA PRO A 24 2.28 3.64 13.63
C PRO A 24 1.42 4.43 14.63
N THR A 25 1.95 4.65 15.83
CA THR A 25 1.28 5.43 16.88
C THR A 25 1.40 6.94 16.65
N ASN A 26 2.44 7.37 15.95
CA ASN A 26 2.70 8.76 15.58
C ASN A 26 2.69 8.93 14.05
N ASN A 27 2.68 10.18 13.59
CA ASN A 27 2.86 10.47 12.18
C ASN A 27 4.24 10.02 11.69
N VAL A 28 4.31 9.52 10.47
CA VAL A 28 5.53 9.06 9.80
C VAL A 28 6.14 10.22 8.99
N VAL A 29 7.40 10.53 9.25
CA VAL A 29 8.15 11.62 8.62
C VAL A 29 9.20 11.06 7.67
N CYS A 30 9.09 11.42 6.39
CA CYS A 30 10.03 11.02 5.35
C CYS A 30 10.80 12.24 4.82
N GLY A 31 11.86 12.64 5.52
CA GLY A 31 12.62 13.85 5.18
C GLY A 31 11.78 15.12 5.41
N ASN A 32 11.86 16.09 4.50
CA ASN A 32 11.25 17.42 4.68
C ASN A 32 9.85 17.57 4.06
N ILE A 33 9.15 16.47 3.78
CA ILE A 33 7.76 16.51 3.26
C ILE A 33 6.75 16.47 4.40
N ARG A 34 5.49 16.79 4.09
CA ARG A 34 4.37 16.65 5.04
C ARG A 34 4.34 15.24 5.63
N ALA A 35 4.23 15.12 6.95
CA ALA A 35 4.16 13.81 7.60
C ALA A 35 2.91 13.02 7.16
N PHE A 36 3.03 11.70 7.07
CA PHE A 36 1.91 10.80 6.83
C PHE A 36 1.27 10.41 8.15
N THR A 37 -0.05 10.44 8.19
CA THR A 37 -0.81 10.04 9.38
C THR A 37 -0.94 8.51 9.45
N PRO A 38 -1.28 7.95 10.62
CA PRO A 38 -1.64 6.53 10.72
C PRO A 38 -2.78 6.14 9.78
N THR A 39 -3.70 7.07 9.48
CA THR A 39 -4.78 6.86 8.50
C THR A 39 -4.25 6.73 7.07
N ASP A 40 -3.26 7.53 6.67
CA ASP A 40 -2.64 7.39 5.34
C ASP A 40 -1.96 6.01 5.19
N VAL A 41 -1.34 5.52 6.26
CA VAL A 41 -0.74 4.16 6.29
C VAL A 41 -1.81 3.08 6.23
N ALA A 42 -2.92 3.22 6.96
CA ALA A 42 -4.03 2.29 6.91
C ALA A 42 -4.65 2.21 5.50
N ASN A 43 -4.85 3.37 4.87
CA ASN A 43 -5.34 3.47 3.50
C ASN A 43 -4.41 2.77 2.50
N ALA A 44 -3.09 2.96 2.65
CA ALA A 44 -2.11 2.27 1.82
C ALA A 44 -2.12 0.74 2.03
N GLY A 45 -2.23 0.27 3.27
CA GLY A 45 -2.30 -1.17 3.57
C GLY A 45 -3.56 -1.83 3.02
N ASN A 46 -4.70 -1.13 3.10
CA ASN A 46 -5.96 -1.60 2.55
C ASN A 46 -5.92 -1.70 1.02
N ALA A 47 -5.37 -0.67 0.36
CA ALA A 47 -5.16 -0.70 -1.08
C ALA A 47 -4.16 -1.81 -1.48
N ALA A 48 -3.11 -2.03 -0.69
CA ALA A 48 -2.17 -3.12 -0.93
C ALA A 48 -2.86 -4.49 -0.90
N LEU A 49 -3.72 -4.75 0.10
CA LEU A 49 -4.48 -5.99 0.18
C LEU A 49 -5.46 -6.17 -0.98
N ALA A 50 -6.17 -5.09 -1.34
CA ALA A 50 -7.15 -5.10 -2.43
C ALA A 50 -6.49 -5.42 -3.79
N HIS A 51 -5.28 -4.91 -4.01
CA HIS A 51 -4.55 -5.06 -5.27
C HIS A 51 -3.50 -6.18 -5.26
N ARG A 52 -3.40 -6.99 -4.19
CA ARG A 52 -2.38 -8.06 -4.07
C ARG A 52 -2.35 -9.04 -5.25
N ASN A 53 -3.51 -9.33 -5.83
CA ASN A 53 -3.67 -10.26 -6.96
C ASN A 53 -3.78 -9.54 -8.31
N ASN A 54 -4.03 -8.24 -8.32
CA ASN A 54 -4.14 -7.43 -9.53
C ASN A 54 -3.42 -6.09 -9.33
N PRO A 55 -2.08 -6.08 -9.44
CA PRO A 55 -1.28 -4.90 -9.15
C PRO A 55 -1.52 -3.75 -10.14
N ILE A 56 -1.53 -2.53 -9.62
CA ILE A 56 -1.88 -1.31 -10.35
C ILE A 56 -0.68 -0.43 -10.68
N GLY A 57 -0.87 0.46 -11.65
CA GLY A 57 0.15 1.39 -12.13
C GLY A 57 1.23 0.73 -12.98
N ALA A 58 2.07 1.57 -13.59
CA ALA A 58 3.16 1.11 -14.46
C ALA A 58 4.17 0.23 -13.71
N ARG A 59 4.35 0.49 -12.40
CA ARG A 59 5.27 -0.24 -11.52
C ARG A 59 4.66 -1.43 -10.79
N LYS A 60 3.39 -1.77 -11.07
CA LYS A 60 2.69 -2.96 -10.53
C LYS A 60 2.70 -3.01 -9.00
N TYR A 61 2.08 -2.03 -8.35
CA TYR A 61 1.92 -2.01 -6.89
C TYR A 61 0.67 -2.78 -6.44
N PRO A 62 0.72 -3.52 -5.31
CA PRO A 62 1.89 -3.75 -4.48
C PRO A 62 2.91 -4.67 -5.15
N HIS A 63 4.18 -4.50 -4.81
CA HIS A 63 5.25 -5.43 -5.20
C HIS A 63 6.22 -5.68 -4.06
N ARG A 64 7.07 -6.68 -4.24
CA ARG A 64 7.99 -7.17 -3.20
C ARG A 64 9.20 -6.27 -3.01
N TYR A 65 9.57 -6.07 -1.75
CA TYR A 65 10.78 -5.39 -1.30
C TYR A 65 11.65 -6.38 -0.51
N HIS A 66 12.97 -6.13 -0.49
CA HIS A 66 13.97 -7.01 0.14
C HIS A 66 14.73 -6.29 1.25
N PHE A 67 14.01 -5.61 2.15
CA PHE A 67 14.60 -4.96 3.31
C PHE A 67 14.92 -6.00 4.41
N ASN A 68 15.98 -5.77 5.17
CA ASN A 68 16.30 -6.59 6.34
C ASN A 68 15.36 -6.24 7.50
N ARG A 69 14.26 -7.00 7.64
CA ARG A 69 13.20 -6.78 8.66
C ARG A 69 12.81 -8.09 9.35
N PRO A 70 13.70 -8.64 10.20
CA PRO A 70 13.43 -9.91 10.91
C PRO A 70 12.21 -9.81 11.83
N ASP A 71 11.90 -8.61 12.32
CA ASP A 71 10.74 -8.31 13.15
C ASP A 71 9.41 -8.40 12.40
N CYS A 72 9.43 -8.33 11.06
CA CYS A 72 8.22 -8.26 10.27
C CYS A 72 7.84 -9.55 9.52
N GLY A 73 8.60 -10.64 9.69
CA GLY A 73 8.29 -11.93 9.08
C GLY A 73 8.65 -11.99 7.59
N SER A 74 8.02 -12.92 6.85
CA SER A 74 8.39 -13.20 5.46
C SER A 74 7.50 -12.49 4.44
N GLN A 75 8.14 -12.16 3.30
CA GLN A 75 7.65 -11.34 2.18
C GLN A 75 7.15 -9.94 2.58
N LEU A 76 7.95 -8.95 2.21
CA LEU A 76 7.63 -7.53 2.39
C LEU A 76 7.00 -7.01 1.11
N TRP A 77 5.81 -6.44 1.22
CA TRP A 77 5.04 -5.84 0.15
C TRP A 77 4.99 -4.34 0.35
N GLY A 78 5.46 -3.59 -0.63
CA GLY A 78 5.41 -2.14 -0.59
C GLY A 78 4.26 -1.58 -1.40
N PHE A 79 3.65 -0.51 -0.89
CA PHE A 79 2.63 0.25 -1.60
C PHE A 79 2.89 1.76 -1.44
N PRO A 80 2.64 2.59 -2.47
CA PRO A 80 2.87 4.01 -2.39
C PRO A 80 2.06 4.69 -1.28
N LEU A 81 2.74 5.51 -0.50
CA LEU A 81 2.11 6.40 0.48
C LEU A 81 1.72 7.71 -0.21
N SER A 82 0.47 8.09 -0.02
CA SER A 82 -0.13 9.31 -0.55
C SER A 82 -0.99 9.92 0.55
N TRP A 83 -1.04 11.25 0.61
CA TRP A 83 -1.90 11.94 1.58
C TRP A 83 -3.34 11.90 1.13
N THR A 84 -4.26 11.69 2.08
CA THR A 84 -5.72 11.85 1.90
C THR A 84 -6.38 10.77 1.06
N VAL A 85 -5.81 10.41 -0.10
CA VAL A 85 -6.37 9.45 -1.05
C VAL A 85 -5.36 8.35 -1.33
N PRO A 86 -5.75 7.06 -1.33
CA PRO A 86 -4.84 5.98 -1.71
C PRO A 86 -4.33 6.13 -3.15
N TYR A 87 -3.14 5.58 -3.39
CA TYR A 87 -2.56 5.52 -4.73
C TYR A 87 -3.44 4.74 -5.72
N THR A 88 -3.69 5.31 -6.89
CA THR A 88 -4.58 4.76 -7.93
C THR A 88 -3.88 4.34 -9.21
N GLY A 89 -2.54 4.33 -9.25
CA GLY A 89 -1.76 3.88 -10.41
C GLY A 89 -0.98 4.95 -11.16
N GLY A 90 -1.04 6.21 -10.72
CA GLY A 90 -0.27 7.34 -11.27
C GLY A 90 1.21 7.35 -10.84
N ASP A 91 1.76 8.55 -10.59
CA ASP A 91 3.08 8.71 -10.00
C ASP A 91 3.07 8.19 -8.55
N PRO A 92 3.91 7.19 -8.21
CA PRO A 92 3.95 6.63 -6.86
C PRO A 92 4.70 7.52 -5.87
N MET A 93 5.28 8.65 -6.26
CA MET A 93 6.11 9.50 -5.40
C MET A 93 7.28 8.69 -4.78
N LEU A 94 7.91 9.21 -3.72
CA LEU A 94 9.11 8.60 -3.12
C LEU A 94 8.82 7.64 -1.96
N SER A 95 7.69 7.77 -1.25
CA SER A 95 7.45 7.04 0.00
C SER A 95 6.62 5.77 -0.19
N ARG A 96 6.97 4.70 0.53
CA ARG A 96 6.35 3.38 0.49
C ARG A 96 6.06 2.91 1.90
N ALA A 97 4.80 2.58 2.18
CA ALA A 97 4.48 1.78 3.35
C ALA A 97 4.75 0.31 3.02
N ILE A 98 5.42 -0.39 3.93
CA ILE A 98 5.81 -1.78 3.80
C ILE A 98 4.96 -2.61 4.73
N PHE A 99 4.45 -3.73 4.21
CA PHE A 99 3.56 -4.64 4.92
C PHE A 99 4.04 -6.08 4.73
N THR A 100 3.68 -6.94 5.67
CA THR A 100 3.55 -8.38 5.40
C THR A 100 2.06 -8.72 5.38
N PHE A 101 1.68 -9.70 4.56
CA PHE A 101 0.31 -10.21 4.53
C PHE A 101 0.25 -11.48 5.37
N VAL A 102 -0.51 -11.43 6.46
CA VAL A 102 -0.60 -12.52 7.43
C VAL A 102 -2.05 -12.89 7.68
N GLN A 103 -2.30 -14.15 8.01
CA GLN A 103 -3.62 -14.58 8.49
C GLN A 103 -3.77 -14.16 9.95
N ASP A 104 -4.84 -13.44 10.26
CA ASP A 104 -5.28 -13.13 11.62
C ASP A 104 -6.70 -13.71 11.80
N GLY A 105 -6.79 -14.86 12.46
CA GLY A 105 -7.99 -15.68 12.46
C GLY A 105 -8.35 -16.17 11.05
N ASN A 106 -9.52 -15.77 10.56
CA ASN A 106 -10.03 -16.14 9.22
C ASN A 106 -9.80 -15.04 8.17
N GLU A 107 -9.10 -13.97 8.51
CA GLU A 107 -8.92 -12.80 7.66
C GLU A 107 -7.46 -12.62 7.26
N LEU A 108 -7.22 -12.33 5.98
CA LEU A 108 -5.92 -11.89 5.51
C LEU A 108 -5.76 -10.40 5.80
N VAL A 109 -4.79 -10.06 6.65
CA VAL A 109 -4.53 -8.68 7.10
C VAL A 109 -3.18 -8.18 6.61
N ALA A 110 -3.05 -6.86 6.45
CA ALA A 110 -1.79 -6.19 6.17
C ALA A 110 -1.18 -5.74 7.48
N ARG A 111 -0.11 -6.40 7.92
CA ARG A 111 0.64 -5.96 9.09
C ARG A 111 1.70 -4.97 8.66
N TYR A 112 1.60 -3.73 9.12
CA TYR A 112 2.57 -2.68 8.82
C TYR A 112 3.94 -3.01 9.42
N CYS A 113 4.96 -2.86 8.60
CA CYS A 113 6.36 -3.06 8.97
C CYS A 113 7.07 -1.72 9.12
N GLY A 114 6.75 -0.73 8.31
CA GLY A 114 7.51 0.52 8.34
C GLY A 114 7.34 1.27 7.06
N THR A 115 7.88 2.47 7.03
CA THR A 115 7.85 3.30 5.85
C THR A 115 9.26 3.58 5.40
N TYR A 116 9.48 3.45 4.10
CA TYR A 116 10.75 3.72 3.46
C TYR A 116 10.52 4.71 2.34
N ALA A 117 11.49 5.59 2.12
CA ALA A 117 11.45 6.52 1.01
C ALA A 117 12.71 6.38 0.15
N HIS A 118 12.52 6.50 -1.16
CA HIS A 118 13.61 6.69 -2.11
C HIS A 118 14.37 7.98 -1.78
N ARG A 119 15.69 7.95 -1.88
CA ARG A 119 16.51 9.14 -1.61
C ARG A 119 16.40 10.19 -2.71
N THR A 120 16.30 9.76 -3.96
CA THR A 120 16.37 10.68 -5.10
C THR A 120 15.20 10.50 -6.06
N ARG A 121 14.85 9.27 -6.44
CA ARG A 121 13.83 9.01 -7.46
C ARG A 121 13.10 7.70 -7.24
N PRO A 122 11.82 7.57 -7.68
CA PRO A 122 11.01 6.38 -7.44
C PRO A 122 11.55 5.06 -8.03
N ASP A 123 12.54 5.12 -8.93
CA ASP A 123 13.23 3.99 -9.55
C ASP A 123 14.60 3.65 -8.95
N ASP A 124 15.09 4.43 -7.98
CA ASP A 124 16.34 4.07 -7.30
C ASP A 124 16.12 2.89 -6.33
N ASN A 125 17.20 2.15 -6.04
CA ASN A 125 17.17 1.10 -5.01
C ASN A 125 17.72 1.63 -3.68
N ASN A 126 17.81 2.95 -3.51
CA ASN A 126 18.45 3.60 -2.37
C ASN A 126 17.40 4.18 -1.45
N PHE A 127 17.03 3.39 -0.45
CA PHE A 127 16.00 3.73 0.50
C PHE A 127 16.59 4.21 1.83
N TYR A 128 15.85 5.07 2.52
CA TYR A 128 16.02 5.31 3.94
C TYR A 128 14.70 5.02 4.66
N GLN A 129 14.80 4.59 5.91
CA GLN A 129 13.63 4.39 6.76
C GLN A 129 13.14 5.76 7.27
N CYS A 130 11.84 5.98 7.17
CA CYS A 130 11.17 7.14 7.74
C CYS A 130 10.96 6.95 9.25
N THR A 131 10.88 8.07 9.98
CA THR A 131 10.75 8.10 11.45
C THR A 131 9.36 8.47 11.90
#